data_AF-A0A0U1P371-F1
#
_entry.id   AF-A0A0U1P371-F1
#
_cell.length_a   1.000
_cell.length_b   1.000
_cell.length_c   1.000
_cell.angle_alpha   90.00
_cell.angle_beta   90.00
_cell.angle_gamma   90.00
#
_symmetry.space_group_name_H-M   'P 1'
#
loop_
_entity.id
_entity.type
_entity.pdbx_description
1 polymer ?
#
loop_
_entity_poly.entity_id
_entity_poly.type
_entity_poly.pdbx_seq_one_letter_code
_entity_poly.pdbx_strand_id
1 'polypeptide(L)'
;MPKRNGEQIKRSDDIVSAIFYPKDDFVVTSAQVIKGIQKLGSSDTKIAIAYNFSEEAQTVLKENGFNIIQYSSFPWTDEQWKNRNS
;
A
#
# COMPACT_ATOMS: atom_id res chain seq x y z
N MET A 1 -32.37 -29.64 -5.89
CA MET A 1 -31.20 -29.56 -4.99
C MET A 1 -30.12 -28.71 -5.67
N PRO A 2 -29.74 -27.52 -5.17
CA PRO A 2 -28.67 -26.75 -5.81
C PRO A 2 -27.29 -27.28 -5.36
N LYS A 3 -26.41 -27.59 -6.31
CA LYS A 3 -25.02 -27.96 -6.03
C LYS A 3 -24.21 -26.69 -5.77
N ARG A 4 -23.73 -26.54 -4.53
CA ARG A 4 -22.65 -25.60 -4.18
C ARG A 4 -21.34 -26.21 -4.65
N ASN A 5 -20.80 -25.74 -5.76
CA ASN A 5 -19.42 -26.05 -6.11
C ASN A 5 -18.55 -24.93 -5.55
N GLY A 6 -17.84 -25.22 -4.48
CA GLY A 6 -16.76 -24.36 -4.00
C GLY A 6 -15.70 -24.31 -5.07
N GLU A 7 -15.50 -23.12 -5.65
CA GLU A 7 -14.37 -22.85 -6.52
C GLU A 7 -13.09 -23.13 -5.72
N GLN A 8 -12.39 -24.17 -6.14
CA GLN A 8 -11.09 -24.53 -5.60
C GLN A 8 -10.13 -23.40 -5.98
N ILE A 9 -9.74 -22.59 -4.99
CA ILE A 9 -8.79 -21.49 -5.18
C ILE A 9 -7.50 -22.11 -5.75
N LYS A 10 -7.19 -21.82 -7.02
CA LYS A 10 -5.93 -22.22 -7.64
C LYS A 10 -4.80 -21.54 -6.87
N ARG A 11 -3.81 -22.32 -6.42
CA ARG A 11 -2.57 -21.75 -5.87
C ARG A 11 -1.89 -20.95 -6.96
N SER A 12 -1.56 -19.69 -6.67
CA SER A 12 -0.72 -18.87 -7.53
C SER A 12 0.74 -19.07 -7.16
N ASP A 13 1.61 -19.13 -8.17
CA ASP A 13 3.07 -19.14 -8.01
C ASP A 13 3.65 -17.71 -7.99
N ASP A 14 2.80 -16.67 -8.01
CA ASP A 14 3.22 -15.28 -8.05
C ASP A 14 4.03 -14.90 -6.79
N ILE A 15 5.19 -14.28 -6.99
CA ILE A 15 5.97 -13.72 -5.89
C ILE A 15 5.33 -12.40 -5.48
N VAL A 16 4.72 -12.37 -4.30
CA VAL A 16 4.10 -11.18 -3.72
C VAL A 16 5.08 -10.50 -2.76
N SER A 17 5.38 -9.24 -3.00
CA SER A 17 6.08 -8.38 -2.03
C SER A 17 5.12 -7.39 -1.38
N ALA A 18 5.18 -7.25 -0.07
CA ALA A 18 4.39 -6.29 0.68
C ALA A 18 5.28 -5.34 1.48
N ILE A 19 4.93 -4.05 1.47
CA ILE A 19 5.49 -3.06 2.40
C ILE A 19 4.40 -2.75 3.43
N PHE A 20 4.71 -3.04 4.70
CA PHE A 20 3.85 -2.74 5.82
C PHE A 20 4.41 -1.55 6.61
N TYR A 21 3.62 -0.49 6.71
CA TYR A 21 3.93 0.67 7.52
C TYR A 21 3.17 0.55 8.86
N PRO A 22 3.86 0.17 9.95
CA PRO A 22 3.22 0.02 11.25
C PRO A 22 2.64 1.34 11.75
N LYS A 23 1.65 1.23 12.65
CA LYS A 23 0.74 2.29 13.10
C LYS A 23 1.40 3.54 13.71
N ASP A 24 2.70 3.51 13.98
CA ASP A 24 3.44 4.62 14.59
C ASP A 24 3.35 5.90 13.75
N ASP A 25 3.18 5.77 12.43
CA ASP A 25 2.84 6.88 11.53
C ASP A 25 1.37 6.79 11.07
N PHE A 26 0.55 7.76 11.51
CA PHE A 26 -0.89 7.82 11.13
C PHE A 26 -1.09 8.07 9.63
N VAL A 27 -0.15 8.76 8.97
CA VAL A 27 -0.12 9.02 7.52
C VAL A 27 1.29 8.77 7.00
N VAL A 28 1.40 7.92 5.98
CA VAL A 28 2.65 7.64 5.27
C VAL A 28 2.80 8.63 4.12
N THR A 29 3.94 9.33 4.10
CA THR A 29 4.29 10.33 3.08
C THR A 29 4.99 9.74 1.87
N SER A 30 5.06 10.49 0.77
CA SER A 30 5.76 10.08 -0.44
C SER A 30 7.24 9.74 -0.18
N ALA A 31 7.91 10.52 0.68
CA ALA A 31 9.30 10.28 1.04
C ALA A 31 9.52 8.93 1.75
N GLN A 32 8.56 8.48 2.56
CA GLN A 32 8.61 7.19 3.23
C GLN A 32 8.29 6.04 2.26
N VAL A 33 7.34 6.26 1.35
CA VAL A 33 7.03 5.33 0.25
C VAL A 33 8.26 5.10 -0.62
N ILE A 34 8.91 6.16 -1.10
CA ILE A 34 10.08 6.06 -1.99
C ILE A 34 11.20 5.24 -1.32
N LYS A 35 11.48 5.49 -0.03
CA LYS A 35 12.46 4.71 0.74
C LYS A 35 12.07 3.24 0.86
N GLY A 36 10.78 2.94 0.99
CA GLY A 36 10.27 1.57 1.04
C GLY A 36 10.42 0.86 -0.31
N ILE A 37 10.03 1.51 -1.40
CA ILE A 37 10.13 0.98 -2.77
C ILE A 37 11.59 0.66 -3.11
N GLN A 38 12.53 1.56 -2.80
CA GLN A 38 13.96 1.36 -3.08
C GLN A 38 14.56 0.14 -2.37
N LYS A 39 13.98 -0.26 -1.23
CA LYS A 39 14.39 -1.46 -0.49
C LYS A 39 13.73 -2.72 -1.00
N LEU A 40 12.65 -2.60 -1.76
CA LEU A 40 11.93 -3.72 -2.34
C LEU A 40 12.65 -4.16 -3.63
N GLY A 41 12.91 -5.46 -3.75
CA GLY A 41 13.40 -6.05 -5.00
C GLY A 41 12.31 -6.17 -6.07
N SER A 42 12.64 -6.81 -7.19
CA SER A 42 11.67 -7.18 -8.21
C SER A 42 10.67 -8.23 -7.70
N SER A 43 9.38 -8.02 -7.97
CA SER A 43 8.30 -8.98 -7.67
C SER A 43 7.15 -8.78 -8.65
N ASP A 44 6.35 -9.85 -8.83
CA ASP A 44 5.24 -9.88 -9.77
C ASP A 44 4.03 -9.10 -9.24
N THR A 45 3.76 -9.22 -7.93
CA THR A 45 2.71 -8.47 -7.25
C THR A 45 3.28 -7.65 -6.10
N LYS A 46 2.91 -6.38 -6.05
CA LYS A 46 3.33 -5.45 -5.00
C LYS A 46 2.14 -4.93 -4.22
N ILE A 47 2.24 -4.94 -2.88
CA ILE A 47 1.18 -4.46 -1.99
C ILE A 47 1.77 -3.45 -1.01
N ALA A 48 1.09 -2.31 -0.83
CA ALA A 48 1.44 -1.34 0.20
C ALA A 48 0.30 -1.23 1.21
N ILE A 49 0.63 -1.40 2.49
CA ILE A 49 -0.34 -1.45 3.58
C ILE A 49 0.03 -0.39 4.61
N ALA A 50 -0.89 0.54 4.88
CA ALA A 50 -0.73 1.56 5.91
C ALA A 50 -2.08 2.01 6.50
N TYR A 51 -2.06 2.78 7.59
CA TYR A 51 -3.27 3.36 8.15
C TYR A 51 -3.89 4.41 7.21
N ASN A 52 -3.08 5.37 6.76
CA ASN A 52 -3.38 6.28 5.65
C ASN A 52 -2.13 6.50 4.80
N PHE A 53 -2.34 6.93 3.56
CA PHE A 53 -1.31 7.46 2.67
C PHE A 53 -1.66 8.90 2.28
N SER A 54 -0.66 9.78 2.16
CA SER A 54 -0.87 11.08 1.53
C SER A 54 -1.23 10.91 0.05
N GLU A 55 -1.77 11.96 -0.57
CA GLU A 55 -2.12 11.94 -2.00
C GLU A 55 -0.90 11.65 -2.88
N GLU A 56 0.24 12.25 -2.56
CA GLU A 56 1.50 12.01 -3.26
C GLU A 56 2.01 10.58 -3.03
N ALA A 57 1.91 10.05 -1.81
CA ALA A 57 2.27 8.66 -1.52
C ALA A 57 1.43 7.67 -2.34
N GLN A 58 0.11 7.89 -2.41
CA GLN A 58 -0.78 7.05 -3.23
C GLN A 58 -0.43 7.13 -4.71
N THR A 59 -0.06 8.31 -5.19
CA THR A 59 0.34 8.52 -6.59
C THR A 59 1.61 7.74 -6.91
N VAL A 60 2.65 7.88 -6.09
CA VAL A 60 3.92 7.15 -6.24
C VAL A 60 3.70 5.63 -6.21
N LEU A 61 2.87 5.13 -5.28
CA LEU A 61 2.55 3.70 -5.19
C LEU A 61 1.87 3.16 -6.45
N LYS A 62 0.86 3.87 -6.97
CA LYS A 62 0.14 3.49 -8.19
C LYS A 62 1.07 3.47 -9.41
N GLU A 63 1.91 4.49 -9.57
CA GLU A 63 2.89 4.57 -10.66
C GLU A 63 3.92 3.42 -10.61
N ASN A 64 4.19 2.89 -9.42
CA ASN A 64 5.10 1.76 -9.22
C ASN A 64 4.40 0.38 -9.24
N GLY A 65 3.11 0.33 -9.58
CA GLY A 65 2.32 -0.89 -9.73
C GLY A 65 1.90 -1.54 -8.41
N PHE A 66 1.82 -0.78 -7.31
CA PHE A 66 1.37 -1.31 -6.03
C PHE A 66 -0.16 -1.34 -5.94
N ASN A 67 -0.68 -2.44 -5.42
CA ASN A 67 -2.01 -2.49 -4.84
C ASN A 67 -1.98 -1.81 -3.47
N ILE A 68 -2.86 -0.83 -3.26
CA ILE A 68 -2.91 -0.04 -2.02
C ILE A 68 -4.01 -0.60 -1.13
N ILE A 69 -3.64 -0.95 0.11
CA ILE A 69 -4.58 -1.28 1.18
C ILE A 69 -4.40 -0.22 2.26
N GLN A 70 -5.44 0.57 2.49
CA GLN A 70 -5.45 1.58 3.54
C GLN A 70 -6.66 1.40 4.44
N TYR A 71 -6.46 1.57 5.75
CA TYR A 71 -7.53 1.39 6.75
C TYR A 71 -8.50 2.57 6.78
N SER A 72 -8.05 3.75 6.36
CA SER A 72 -8.85 4.97 6.29
C SER A 72 -8.50 5.75 5.02
N SER A 73 -9.46 6.52 4.52
CA SER A 73 -9.28 7.47 3.43
C SER A 73 -9.04 8.86 4.00
N PHE A 74 -7.94 9.49 3.60
CA PHE A 74 -7.51 10.77 4.15
C PHE A 74 -6.96 11.66 3.02
N PRO A 75 -7.51 12.87 2.81
CA PRO A 75 -7.23 13.68 1.62
C PRO A 75 -6.11 14.68 1.84
N TRP A 76 -5.08 14.34 2.64
CA TRP A 76 -4.01 15.29 2.94
C TRP A 76 -2.79 15.05 2.08
N THR A 77 -2.22 16.15 1.61
CA THR A 77 -0.92 16.19 0.95
C THR A 77 0.21 15.96 1.96
N ASP A 78 1.39 15.63 1.46
CA ASP A 78 2.63 15.55 2.26
C ASP A 78 2.87 16.83 3.07
N GLU A 79 2.59 17.98 2.47
CA GLU A 79 2.75 19.29 3.10
C GLU A 79 1.74 19.51 4.23
N GLN A 80 0.46 19.22 3.99
CA GLN A 80 -0.60 19.35 4.99
C GLN A 80 -0.35 18.46 6.21
N TRP A 81 0.16 17.24 6.01
CA TRP A 81 0.52 16.36 7.10
C TRP A 81 1.72 16.87 7.90
N LYS A 82 2.79 17.32 7.23
CA LYS A 82 3.98 17.86 7.89
C LYS A 82 3.69 19.09 8.73
N ASN A 83 2.84 20.00 8.23
CA ASN A 83 2.50 21.25 8.92
C ASN A 83 1.62 21.07 10.17
N ARG A 84 1.06 19.88 10.42
CA ARG A 84 0.27 19.60 11.63
C ARG A 84 1.14 19.28 12.86
N ASN A 85 2.36 18.79 12.64
CA ASN A 85 3.29 18.40 13.71
C ASN A 85 4.36 19.48 13.97
N SER A 86 4.21 20.67 13.38
CA SER A 86 5.08 21.84 13.56
C SER A 86 4.63 22.72 14.72
#